data_AF-A0A564ZGM7-F1
#
_entry.id   AF-A0A564ZGM7-F1
#
_cell.length_a   1.000
_cell.length_b   1.000
_cell.length_c   1.000
_cell.angle_alpha   90.00
_cell.angle_beta   90.00
_cell.angle_gamma   90.00
#
_symmetry.space_group_name_H-M   'P 1'
#
loop_
_entity.id
_entity.type
_entity.pdbx_description
1 polymer ?
#
loop_
_entity_poly.entity_id
_entity_poly.type
_entity_poly.pdbx_seq_one_letter_code
_entity_poly.pdbx_strand_id
1 'polypeptide(L)'
;MKEVIAVTDKVKAALASSSGYREKGEIGPYKIFGVRQGSGQYVVPLRYQPMMATDGDWKRLAYDWFQKPEWLDVPLIFLRTGEPAPKAAPPFTGLEDVPEKRLFPSECHVKDAVGNEEVRFETDCPGRPHLVKVSYHPKWRVEGADRIYLVSPAFMLVYPTTTHVRLVFGNRWPDYAGWVATGVGIAWLLAEGLVLLSRKRYSRPL
;
A
#
# COMPACT_ATOMS: atom_id res chain seq x y z
N MET A 1 -8.81 8.30 -9.23
CA MET A 1 -8.90 9.78 -9.20
C MET A 1 -7.61 10.30 -8.56
N LYS A 2 -6.82 11.13 -9.25
CA LYS A 2 -5.53 11.67 -8.73
C LYS A 2 -5.65 13.17 -8.54
N GLU A 3 -5.91 13.57 -7.30
CA GLU A 3 -6.21 14.95 -6.94
C GLU A 3 -5.39 15.37 -5.73
N VAL A 4 -5.07 16.66 -5.69
CA VAL A 4 -4.42 17.33 -4.58
C VAL A 4 -5.40 18.35 -4.03
N ILE A 5 -5.61 18.33 -2.72
CA ILE A 5 -6.45 19.30 -2.02
C ILE A 5 -5.54 20.34 -1.38
N ALA A 6 -5.73 21.61 -1.73
CA ALA A 6 -4.99 22.74 -1.20
C ALA A 6 -5.85 23.59 -0.28
N VAL A 7 -5.29 23.98 0.86
CA VAL A 7 -5.97 24.81 1.87
C VAL A 7 -5.41 26.23 1.92
N THR A 8 -4.08 26.36 2.01
CA THR A 8 -3.44 27.67 2.19
C THR A 8 -3.30 28.41 0.86
N ASP A 9 -3.40 29.74 0.90
CA ASP A 9 -3.29 30.59 -0.30
C ASP A 9 -1.95 30.38 -1.02
N LYS A 10 -0.87 30.17 -0.26
CA LYS A 10 0.46 29.85 -0.81
C LYS A 10 0.44 28.58 -1.66
N VAL A 11 -0.18 27.50 -1.17
CA VAL A 11 -0.25 26.23 -1.91
C VAL A 11 -1.23 26.34 -3.08
N LYS A 12 -2.37 27.01 -2.89
CA LYS A 12 -3.34 27.27 -3.97
C LYS A 12 -2.69 28.02 -5.13
N ALA A 13 -1.95 29.10 -4.84
CA ALA A 13 -1.24 29.88 -5.85
C ALA A 13 -0.13 29.07 -6.54
N ALA A 14 0.65 28.29 -5.77
CA ALA A 14 1.73 27.46 -6.31
C ALA A 14 1.20 26.34 -7.23
N LEU A 15 0.08 25.70 -6.90
CA LEU A 15 -0.53 24.69 -7.75
C LEU A 15 -1.20 25.30 -8.98
N ALA A 16 -1.84 26.47 -8.84
CA ALA A 16 -2.50 27.16 -9.94
C ALA A 16 -1.51 27.67 -11.01
N SER A 17 -0.28 28.05 -10.61
CA SER A 17 0.77 28.50 -11.54
C SER A 17 1.56 27.37 -12.17
N SER A 18 1.42 26.14 -11.68
CA SER A 18 2.15 24.98 -12.18
C SER A 18 1.41 24.28 -13.33
N SER A 19 2.11 24.08 -14.44
CA SER A 19 1.61 23.36 -15.62
C SER A 19 1.31 21.88 -15.33
N GLY A 20 1.82 21.35 -14.22
CA GLY A 20 1.57 19.98 -13.76
C GLY A 20 0.17 19.77 -13.18
N TYR A 21 -0.62 20.82 -12.97
CA TYR A 21 -1.92 20.74 -12.32
C TYR A 21 -3.03 21.39 -13.15
N ARG A 22 -4.27 21.01 -12.87
CA ARG A 22 -5.47 21.64 -13.39
C ARG A 22 -6.45 21.83 -12.25
N GLU A 23 -6.89 23.05 -12.02
CA GLU A 23 -7.96 23.31 -11.07
C GLU A 23 -9.25 22.59 -11.52
N LYS A 24 -9.88 21.89 -10.58
CA LYS A 24 -11.13 21.15 -10.81
C LYS A 24 -12.33 21.76 -10.09
N GLY A 25 -12.09 22.46 -8.99
CA GLY A 25 -13.16 23.11 -8.22
C GLY A 25 -12.69 23.58 -6.85
N GLU A 26 -13.63 24.18 -6.12
CA GLU A 26 -13.44 24.73 -4.80
C GLU A 26 -14.63 24.40 -3.90
N ILE A 27 -14.37 24.02 -2.66
CA ILE A 27 -15.37 23.71 -1.64
C ILE A 27 -14.92 24.36 -0.33
N GLY A 28 -15.56 25.46 0.06
CA GLY A 28 -15.17 26.21 1.26
C GLY A 28 -13.70 26.62 1.21
N PRO A 29 -12.87 26.30 2.22
CA PRO A 29 -11.45 26.66 2.22
C PRO A 29 -10.59 25.78 1.28
N TYR A 30 -11.16 24.72 0.69
CA TYR A 30 -10.42 23.72 -0.07
C TYR A 30 -10.50 23.98 -1.57
N LYS A 31 -9.34 24.02 -2.25
CA LYS A 31 -9.27 23.99 -3.71
C LYS A 31 -8.75 22.63 -4.19
N ILE A 32 -9.43 22.05 -5.17
CA ILE A 32 -9.15 20.72 -5.71
C ILE A 32 -8.40 20.88 -7.03
N PHE A 33 -7.24 20.26 -7.12
CA PHE A 33 -6.40 20.24 -8.32
C PHE A 33 -6.24 18.81 -8.84
N GLY A 34 -6.57 18.57 -10.10
CA GLY A 34 -6.18 17.35 -10.81
C GLY A 34 -4.71 17.37 -11.19
N VAL A 35 -4.01 16.26 -11.00
CA VAL A 35 -2.60 16.11 -11.44
C VAL A 35 -2.58 15.75 -12.93
N ARG A 36 -1.90 16.56 -13.75
CA ARG A 36 -1.75 16.34 -15.20
C ARG A 36 -0.60 15.40 -15.54
N GLN A 37 0.45 15.39 -14.71
CA GLN A 37 1.66 14.61 -14.96
C GLN A 37 1.63 13.24 -14.25
N GLY A 38 2.18 12.22 -14.92
CA GLY A 38 2.30 10.85 -14.42
C GLY A 38 1.30 9.88 -15.06
N SER A 39 1.65 8.59 -15.08
CA SER A 39 0.91 7.55 -15.80
C SER A 39 -0.47 7.20 -15.23
N GLY A 40 -0.88 7.78 -14.10
CA GLY A 40 -2.15 7.35 -13.47
C GLY A 40 -2.07 5.99 -12.76
N GLN A 41 -1.02 5.20 -12.98
CA GLN A 41 -0.88 3.84 -12.45
C GLN A 41 -0.49 3.83 -10.97
N TYR A 42 -1.01 2.85 -10.25
CA TYR A 42 -0.59 2.43 -8.90
C TYR A 42 0.44 1.31 -8.98
N VAL A 43 0.36 0.44 -9.98
CA VAL A 43 1.38 -0.59 -10.23
C VAL A 43 2.32 -0.12 -11.33
N VAL A 44 3.61 -0.03 -11.02
CA VAL A 44 4.63 0.39 -11.98
C VAL A 44 5.79 -0.61 -12.01
N PRO A 45 6.27 -1.03 -13.19
CA PRO A 45 7.48 -1.84 -13.27
C PRO A 45 8.66 -0.98 -12.83
N LEU A 46 9.56 -1.53 -12.01
CA LEU A 46 10.73 -0.75 -11.56
C LEU A 46 11.66 -0.45 -12.73
N ARG A 47 12.14 0.80 -12.78
CA ARG A 47 13.15 1.24 -13.75
C ARG A 47 14.54 0.70 -13.42
N TYR A 48 14.89 0.72 -12.14
CA TYR A 48 16.15 0.22 -11.62
C TYR A 48 15.95 -1.02 -10.76
N GLN A 49 16.94 -1.90 -10.74
CA GLN A 49 16.96 -3.09 -9.88
C GLN A 49 16.89 -2.68 -8.40
N PRO A 50 15.92 -3.19 -7.62
CA PRO A 50 15.84 -2.86 -6.20
C PRO A 50 16.96 -3.55 -5.43
N MET A 51 17.36 -2.95 -4.31
CA MET A 51 18.35 -3.53 -3.41
C MET A 51 17.68 -4.01 -2.12
N MET A 52 18.35 -4.90 -1.40
CA MET A 52 17.85 -5.52 -0.19
C MET A 52 18.60 -4.98 1.02
N ALA A 53 17.88 -4.37 1.96
CA ALA A 53 18.45 -3.97 3.23
C ALA A 53 18.90 -5.21 4.01
N THR A 54 20.17 -5.26 4.39
CA THR A 54 20.74 -6.34 5.21
C THR A 54 21.09 -5.91 6.63
N ASP A 55 21.04 -4.60 6.91
CA ASP A 55 21.24 -4.09 8.26
C ASP A 55 20.04 -4.39 9.17
N GLY A 56 20.31 -4.61 10.46
CA GLY A 56 19.28 -4.90 11.47
C GLY A 56 18.38 -3.70 11.78
N ASP A 57 18.85 -2.47 11.54
CA ASP A 57 18.08 -1.24 11.73
C ASP A 57 17.46 -0.72 10.43
N TRP A 58 16.55 -1.53 9.87
CA TRP A 58 15.84 -1.18 8.63
C TRP A 58 15.07 0.14 8.70
N LYS A 59 14.66 0.58 9.90
CA LYS A 59 13.89 1.83 10.08
C LYS A 59 14.78 3.04 9.87
N ARG A 60 15.97 3.04 10.46
CA ARG A 60 16.97 4.07 10.21
C ARG A 60 17.31 4.14 8.72
N LEU A 61 17.56 2.99 8.10
CA LEU A 61 17.87 2.93 6.67
C LEU A 61 16.71 3.45 5.78
N ALA A 62 15.47 3.14 6.13
CA ALA A 62 14.28 3.68 5.44
C ALA A 62 14.18 5.21 5.58
N TYR A 63 14.49 5.74 6.77
CA TYR A 63 14.52 7.17 7.04
C TYR A 63 15.62 7.89 6.25
N ASP A 64 16.82 7.32 6.22
CA ASP A 64 17.96 7.86 5.46
C ASP A 64 17.67 7.84 3.95
N TRP A 65 17.09 6.75 3.44
CA TRP A 65 16.62 6.65 2.06
C TRP A 65 15.59 7.72 1.72
N PHE A 66 14.63 7.98 2.61
CA PHE A 66 13.57 8.96 2.35
C PHE A 66 14.09 10.40 2.29
N GLN A 67 15.15 10.72 3.05
CA GLN A 67 15.72 12.06 3.11
C GLN A 67 16.70 12.38 1.98
N LYS A 68 17.22 11.38 1.26
CA LYS A 68 18.25 11.54 0.23
C LYS A 68 17.64 11.42 -1.18
N PRO A 69 17.38 12.53 -1.89
CA PRO A 69 16.74 12.50 -3.20
C PRO A 69 17.46 11.59 -4.22
N GLU A 70 18.78 11.50 -4.14
CA GLU A 70 19.62 10.68 -5.00
C GLU A 70 19.41 9.16 -4.81
N TRP A 71 18.82 8.73 -3.68
CA TRP A 71 18.52 7.33 -3.38
C TRP A 71 17.11 6.90 -3.83
N LEU A 72 16.18 7.84 -4.02
CA LEU A 72 14.75 7.57 -4.21
C LEU A 72 14.42 6.75 -5.48
N ASP A 73 15.32 6.74 -6.47
CA ASP A 73 15.16 5.98 -7.71
C ASP A 73 15.31 4.46 -7.50
N VAL A 74 16.02 4.03 -6.45
CA VAL A 74 16.31 2.62 -6.17
C VAL A 74 15.61 2.23 -4.87
N PRO A 75 14.48 1.51 -4.96
CA PRO A 75 13.75 1.09 -3.76
C PRO A 75 14.54 0.04 -2.97
N LEU A 76 14.41 0.12 -1.64
CA LEU A 76 15.02 -0.81 -0.70
C LEU A 76 13.97 -1.81 -0.20
N ILE A 77 14.30 -3.10 -0.32
CA ILE A 77 13.49 -4.21 0.19
C ILE A 77 13.87 -4.45 1.65
N PHE A 78 12.88 -4.42 2.53
CA PHE A 78 13.05 -4.68 3.95
C PHE A 78 12.50 -6.07 4.28
N LEU A 79 13.40 -7.04 4.46
CA LEU A 79 13.00 -8.41 4.81
C LEU A 79 12.52 -8.50 6.25
N ARG A 80 11.49 -9.30 6.47
CA ARG A 80 11.08 -9.70 7.81
C ARG A 80 11.78 -10.98 8.24
N THR A 81 11.84 -11.23 9.54
CA THR A 81 12.45 -12.44 10.10
C THR A 81 11.88 -13.70 9.44
N GLY A 82 12.76 -14.53 8.88
CA GLY A 82 12.40 -15.77 8.20
C GLY A 82 11.90 -15.63 6.76
N GLU A 83 11.82 -14.40 6.21
CA GLU A 83 11.51 -14.21 4.80
C GLU A 83 12.77 -14.49 3.94
N PRO A 84 12.70 -15.37 2.92
CA PRO A 84 13.78 -15.54 1.96
C PRO A 84 14.00 -14.29 1.13
N ALA A 85 15.28 -13.98 0.96
CA ALA A 85 15.76 -12.92 0.07
C ALA A 85 15.32 -13.15 -1.38
N PRO A 86 14.89 -12.09 -2.10
CA PRO A 86 14.70 -12.19 -3.54
C PRO A 86 16.06 -12.46 -4.20
N LYS A 87 16.15 -13.52 -5.02
CA LYS A 87 17.39 -13.91 -5.72
C LYS A 87 17.99 -12.79 -6.57
N ALA A 88 17.14 -11.91 -7.09
CA ALA A 88 17.51 -10.82 -7.98
C ALA A 88 17.79 -9.49 -7.26
N ALA A 89 17.82 -9.43 -5.91
CA ALA A 89 18.10 -8.18 -5.20
C ALA A 89 19.47 -8.24 -4.51
N PRO A 90 20.46 -7.40 -4.90
CA PRO A 90 21.74 -7.34 -4.21
C PRO A 90 21.59 -6.73 -2.80
N PRO A 91 22.45 -7.10 -1.84
CA PRO A 91 22.43 -6.55 -0.49
C PRO A 91 22.85 -5.07 -0.45
N PHE A 92 22.34 -4.33 0.53
CA PHE A 92 22.64 -2.92 0.78
C PHE A 92 22.66 -2.64 2.29
N THR A 93 23.75 -2.03 2.77
CA THR A 93 23.99 -1.73 4.20
C THR A 93 23.92 -0.24 4.53
N GLY A 94 23.90 0.65 3.52
CA GLY A 94 23.62 2.08 3.71
C GLY A 94 24.66 2.89 4.50
N LEU A 95 25.89 2.38 4.62
CA LEU A 95 26.91 3.03 5.45
C LEU A 95 27.36 4.37 4.86
N GLU A 96 27.69 4.44 3.56
CA GLU A 96 27.99 5.72 2.86
C GLU A 96 27.64 5.70 1.36
N ASP A 97 27.23 4.56 0.82
CA ASP A 97 27.10 4.35 -0.62
C ASP A 97 25.74 4.77 -1.17
N VAL A 98 25.75 5.42 -2.34
CA VAL A 98 24.54 5.63 -3.14
C VAL A 98 24.09 4.29 -3.72
N PRO A 99 22.80 3.90 -3.61
CA PRO A 99 22.29 2.69 -4.23
C PRO A 99 22.63 2.63 -5.73
N GLU A 100 23.18 1.51 -6.16
CA GLU A 100 23.62 1.34 -7.55
C GLU A 100 22.42 1.33 -8.50
N LYS A 101 22.45 2.19 -9.52
CA LYS A 101 21.38 2.31 -10.52
C LYS A 101 21.59 1.33 -11.67
N ARG A 102 21.13 0.09 -11.51
CA ARG A 102 21.11 -0.91 -12.58
C ARG A 102 19.79 -0.89 -13.34
N LEU A 103 19.83 -0.48 -14.61
CA LEU A 103 18.63 -0.39 -15.46
C LEU A 103 18.11 -1.77 -15.89
N PHE A 104 16.79 -1.92 -15.95
CA PHE A 104 16.17 -3.03 -16.67
C PHE A 104 16.17 -2.73 -18.18
N PRO A 105 16.60 -3.68 -19.03
CA PRO A 105 16.90 -3.41 -20.44
C PRO A 105 15.67 -3.35 -21.36
N SER A 106 14.55 -3.95 -20.96
CA SER A 106 13.35 -4.05 -21.81
C SER A 106 12.28 -3.04 -21.40
N GLU A 107 11.50 -2.59 -22.38
CA GLU A 107 10.22 -1.96 -22.12
C GLU A 107 9.29 -2.93 -21.37
N CYS A 108 8.41 -2.39 -20.54
CA CYS A 108 7.40 -3.19 -19.85
C CYS A 108 6.11 -2.39 -19.67
N HIS A 109 5.02 -2.99 -20.10
CA HIS A 109 3.69 -2.38 -20.05
C HIS A 109 2.87 -3.04 -18.96
N VAL A 110 2.22 -2.18 -18.17
CA VAL A 110 1.34 -2.62 -17.08
C VAL A 110 0.00 -1.93 -17.21
N LYS A 111 -1.07 -2.71 -17.08
CA LYS A 111 -2.43 -2.20 -16.91
C LYS A 111 -2.90 -2.61 -15.53
N ASP A 112 -3.29 -1.64 -14.70
CA ASP A 112 -3.71 -1.88 -13.34
C ASP A 112 -5.12 -1.37 -13.06
N ALA A 113 -5.78 -2.05 -12.13
CA ALA A 113 -7.07 -1.67 -11.57
C ALA A 113 -6.99 -1.83 -10.05
N VAL A 114 -7.26 -0.74 -9.34
CA VAL A 114 -7.33 -0.72 -7.88
C VAL A 114 -8.80 -0.67 -7.47
N GLY A 115 -9.23 -1.65 -6.70
CA GLY A 115 -10.56 -1.74 -6.11
C GLY A 115 -10.52 -1.61 -4.60
N ASN A 116 -11.65 -1.89 -3.95
CA ASN A 116 -11.69 -1.99 -2.50
C ASN A 116 -10.96 -3.25 -2.05
N GLU A 117 -9.96 -3.10 -1.17
CA GLU A 117 -9.18 -4.23 -0.63
C GLU A 117 -8.52 -5.11 -1.70
N GLU A 118 -8.33 -4.60 -2.92
CA GLU A 118 -7.87 -5.40 -4.05
C GLU A 118 -7.07 -4.56 -5.05
N VAL A 119 -5.98 -5.13 -5.57
CA VAL A 119 -5.20 -4.59 -6.68
C VAL A 119 -5.04 -5.69 -7.72
N ARG A 120 -5.42 -5.43 -8.97
CA ARG A 120 -5.20 -6.34 -10.10
C ARG A 120 -4.33 -5.65 -11.12
N PHE A 121 -3.42 -6.39 -11.75
CA PHE A 121 -2.71 -5.88 -12.90
C PHE A 121 -2.33 -6.98 -13.89
N GLU A 122 -2.21 -6.56 -15.14
CA GLU A 122 -1.68 -7.33 -16.24
C GLU A 122 -0.30 -6.76 -16.63
N THR A 123 0.67 -7.64 -16.86
CA THR A 123 2.04 -7.29 -17.25
C THR A 123 2.54 -8.18 -18.38
N ASP A 124 3.32 -7.59 -19.29
CA ASP A 124 4.05 -8.29 -20.36
C ASP A 124 5.47 -8.70 -19.94
N CYS A 125 5.90 -8.39 -18.71
CA CYS A 125 7.25 -8.65 -18.23
C CYS A 125 7.32 -9.46 -16.91
N PRO A 126 6.82 -10.73 -16.86
CA PRO A 126 7.02 -11.61 -15.71
C PRO A 126 8.50 -11.73 -15.30
N GLY A 127 8.75 -11.84 -14.01
CA GLY A 127 10.09 -11.88 -13.39
C GLY A 127 10.68 -10.50 -13.07
N ARG A 128 10.19 -9.42 -13.72
CA ARG A 128 10.61 -8.05 -13.39
C ARG A 128 9.89 -7.55 -12.13
N PRO A 129 10.57 -6.88 -11.19
CA PRO A 129 9.92 -6.34 -9.99
C PRO A 129 8.93 -5.22 -10.33
N HIS A 130 7.73 -5.32 -9.77
CA HIS A 130 6.66 -4.34 -9.90
C HIS A 130 6.38 -3.70 -8.54
N LEU A 131 6.47 -2.37 -8.49
CA LEU A 131 6.12 -1.56 -7.34
C LEU A 131 4.63 -1.30 -7.34
N VAL A 132 3.96 -1.75 -6.30
CA VAL A 132 2.56 -1.47 -6.03
C VAL A 132 2.52 -0.33 -5.01
N LYS A 133 2.11 0.87 -5.46
CA LYS A 133 2.02 2.12 -4.67
C LYS A 133 0.83 2.12 -3.69
N VAL A 134 0.70 1.03 -2.95
CA VAL A 134 -0.27 0.81 -1.89
C VAL A 134 0.53 0.34 -0.67
N SER A 135 0.18 0.86 0.50
CA SER A 135 0.91 0.58 1.72
C SER A 135 0.94 -0.91 2.02
N TYR A 136 2.13 -1.41 2.36
CA TYR A 136 2.33 -2.80 2.75
C TYR A 136 1.62 -3.12 4.06
N HIS A 137 1.11 -4.34 4.14
CA HIS A 137 0.62 -4.94 5.36
C HIS A 137 0.70 -6.47 5.26
N PRO A 138 1.01 -7.19 6.35
CA PRO A 138 1.11 -8.66 6.33
C PRO A 138 -0.18 -9.42 5.98
N LYS A 139 -1.33 -8.72 5.86
CA LYS A 139 -2.61 -9.31 5.47
C LYS A 139 -2.83 -9.36 3.96
N TRP A 140 -2.02 -8.64 3.18
CA TRP A 140 -2.06 -8.75 1.73
C TRP A 140 -1.61 -10.14 1.30
N ARG A 141 -2.33 -10.71 0.34
CA ARG A 141 -1.99 -11.96 -0.34
C ARG A 141 -1.87 -11.69 -1.82
N VAL A 142 -1.07 -12.48 -2.52
CA VAL A 142 -0.86 -12.36 -3.96
C VAL A 142 -1.09 -13.68 -4.66
N GLU A 143 -1.75 -13.61 -5.82
CA GLU A 143 -1.85 -14.66 -6.82
C GLU A 143 -1.09 -14.19 -8.06
N GLY A 144 -0.31 -15.06 -8.68
CA GLY A 144 0.55 -14.71 -9.83
C GLY A 144 1.92 -14.11 -9.47
N ALA A 145 2.31 -14.19 -8.20
CA ALA A 145 3.66 -13.95 -7.71
C ALA A 145 3.91 -14.83 -6.47
N ASP A 146 5.16 -15.08 -6.13
CA ASP A 146 5.49 -15.93 -4.97
C ASP A 146 5.16 -15.27 -3.62
N ARG A 147 5.33 -13.94 -3.54
CA ARG A 147 5.10 -13.16 -2.32
C ARG A 147 5.07 -11.67 -2.57
N ILE A 148 4.72 -10.95 -1.51
CA ILE A 148 4.77 -9.50 -1.41
C ILE A 148 5.88 -9.10 -0.45
N TYR A 149 6.81 -8.28 -0.92
CA TYR A 149 7.88 -7.71 -0.12
C TYR A 149 7.49 -6.31 0.37
N LEU A 150 7.89 -5.97 1.59
CA LEU A 150 7.90 -4.59 2.08
C LEU A 150 9.04 -3.83 1.38
N VAL A 151 8.72 -2.72 0.73
CA VAL A 151 9.68 -1.89 0.01
C VAL A 151 9.54 -0.42 0.39
N SER A 152 10.63 0.34 0.34
CA SER A 152 10.60 1.78 0.60
C SER A 152 9.65 2.53 -0.35
N PRO A 153 8.95 3.58 0.13
CA PRO A 153 8.94 4.09 1.50
C PRO A 153 8.12 3.24 2.51
N ALA A 154 7.10 2.53 2.05
CA ALA A 154 6.33 1.54 2.83
C ALA A 154 5.34 0.81 1.90
N PHE A 155 5.73 0.64 0.65
CA PHE A 155 4.91 0.07 -0.41
C PHE A 155 5.10 -1.43 -0.51
N MET A 156 4.38 -2.03 -1.44
CA MET A 156 4.48 -3.44 -1.78
C MET A 156 5.32 -3.63 -3.04
N LEU A 157 6.18 -4.64 -3.04
CA LEU A 157 6.91 -5.09 -4.23
C LEU A 157 6.58 -6.55 -4.52
N VAL A 158 6.29 -6.86 -5.77
CA VAL A 158 6.07 -8.24 -6.23
C VAL A 158 6.95 -8.55 -7.43
N TYR A 159 7.32 -9.82 -7.57
CA TYR A 159 7.97 -10.36 -8.77
C TYR A 159 6.95 -11.28 -9.45
N PRO A 160 6.24 -10.81 -10.49
CA PRO A 160 5.21 -11.61 -11.14
C PRO A 160 5.78 -12.90 -11.73
N THR A 161 5.11 -14.02 -11.49
CA THR A 161 5.41 -15.31 -12.13
C THR A 161 4.49 -15.57 -13.33
N THR A 162 3.37 -14.86 -13.40
CA THR A 162 2.38 -14.91 -14.48
C THR A 162 2.08 -13.51 -15.03
N THR A 163 1.39 -13.44 -16.17
CA THR A 163 0.99 -12.17 -16.80
C THR A 163 -0.16 -11.47 -16.07
N HIS A 164 -0.99 -12.21 -15.34
CA HIS A 164 -2.09 -11.68 -14.54
C HIS A 164 -1.75 -11.85 -13.07
N VAL A 165 -1.82 -10.76 -12.31
CA VAL A 165 -1.49 -10.74 -10.88
C VAL A 165 -2.62 -10.09 -10.11
N ARG A 166 -2.96 -10.68 -8.97
CA ARG A 166 -4.04 -10.21 -8.11
C ARG A 166 -3.55 -10.17 -6.66
N LEU A 167 -3.65 -9.00 -6.05
CA LEU A 167 -3.40 -8.78 -4.63
C LEU A 167 -4.73 -8.55 -3.92
N VAL A 168 -4.97 -9.27 -2.83
CA VAL A 168 -6.19 -9.13 -2.04
C VAL A 168 -5.81 -8.90 -0.58
N PHE A 169 -6.38 -7.87 0.02
CA PHE A 169 -6.30 -7.64 1.45
C PHE A 169 -7.38 -8.48 2.13
N GLY A 170 -6.96 -9.37 3.03
CA GLY A 170 -7.89 -10.34 3.59
C GLY A 170 -7.69 -10.58 5.08
N ASN A 171 -8.77 -11.03 5.70
CA ASN A 171 -8.79 -11.38 7.10
C ASN A 171 -7.95 -12.64 7.38
N ARG A 172 -7.31 -12.64 8.55
CA ARG A 172 -6.64 -13.82 9.12
C ARG A 172 -7.56 -14.46 10.15
N TRP A 173 -7.23 -15.69 10.54
CA TRP A 173 -7.95 -16.45 11.57
C TRP A 173 -8.36 -15.62 12.81
N PRO A 174 -7.48 -14.76 13.39
CA PRO A 174 -7.86 -13.98 14.57
C PRO A 174 -9.00 -12.99 14.32
N ASP A 175 -9.13 -12.46 13.10
CA ASP A 175 -10.21 -11.53 12.75
C ASP A 175 -11.56 -12.24 12.80
N TYR A 176 -11.62 -13.47 12.27
CA TYR A 176 -12.83 -14.30 12.35
C TYR A 176 -13.19 -14.67 13.78
N ALA A 177 -12.20 -15.04 14.61
CA ALA A 177 -12.43 -15.35 16.02
C ALA A 177 -12.98 -14.13 16.78
N GLY A 178 -12.45 -12.94 16.50
CA GLY A 178 -12.96 -11.68 17.05
C GLY A 178 -14.42 -11.45 16.69
N TRP A 179 -14.80 -11.62 15.42
CA TRP A 179 -16.18 -11.48 14.96
C TRP A 179 -17.13 -12.47 15.63
N VAL A 180 -16.72 -13.73 15.79
CA VAL A 180 -17.51 -14.74 16.51
C VAL A 180 -17.69 -14.32 17.97
N ALA A 181 -16.63 -13.90 18.65
CA ALA A 181 -16.70 -13.44 20.03
C ALA A 181 -17.62 -12.22 20.20
N THR A 182 -17.55 -11.25 19.28
CA THR A 182 -18.47 -10.11 19.23
C THR A 182 -19.92 -10.56 19.03
N GLY A 183 -20.16 -11.50 18.10
CA GLY A 183 -21.49 -12.06 17.86
C GLY A 183 -22.07 -12.74 19.11
N VAL A 184 -21.25 -13.53 19.81
CA VAL A 184 -21.63 -14.18 21.09
C VAL A 184 -21.96 -13.13 22.16
N GLY A 185 -21.13 -12.09 22.29
CA GLY A 185 -21.37 -11.00 23.25
C GLY A 185 -22.67 -10.24 22.98
N ILE A 186 -22.96 -9.91 21.72
CA ILE A 186 -24.22 -9.26 21.33
C ILE A 186 -25.41 -10.17 21.64
N ALA A 187 -25.33 -11.45 21.29
CA ALA A 187 -26.40 -12.41 21.58
C ALA A 187 -26.69 -12.53 23.08
N TRP A 188 -25.64 -12.54 23.91
CA TRP A 188 -25.77 -12.53 25.37
C TRP A 188 -26.51 -11.29 25.87
N LEU A 189 -26.09 -10.10 25.44
CA LEU A 189 -26.70 -8.83 25.85
C LEU A 189 -28.19 -8.75 25.43
N LEU A 190 -28.52 -9.24 24.24
CA LEU A 190 -29.91 -9.30 23.77
C LEU A 190 -30.75 -10.28 24.61
N ALA A 191 -30.20 -11.44 24.97
CA ALA A 191 -30.88 -12.41 25.82
C ALA A 191 -31.19 -11.81 27.20
N GLU A 192 -30.21 -11.17 27.85
CA GLU A 192 -30.40 -10.48 29.13
C GLU A 192 -31.45 -9.35 29.02
N GLY A 193 -31.38 -8.54 27.96
CA GLY A 193 -32.38 -7.49 27.70
C GLY A 193 -33.80 -8.04 27.54
N LEU A 194 -33.98 -9.14 26.81
CA LEU A 194 -35.27 -9.82 26.63
C LEU A 194 -35.79 -10.43 27.95
N VAL A 195 -34.90 -10.99 28.78
CA VAL A 195 -35.25 -11.50 30.11
C VAL A 195 -35.70 -10.36 31.03
N LEU A 196 -35.00 -9.22 31.02
CA LEU A 196 -35.38 -8.04 31.81
C LEU A 196 -36.72 -7.44 31.36
N LEU A 197 -36.96 -7.36 30.05
CA LEU A 197 -38.22 -6.86 29.49
C LEU A 197 -39.41 -7.78 29.78
N SER A 198 -39.21 -9.10 29.71
CA SER A 198 -40.27 -10.07 30.02
C SER A 198 -40.66 -10.03 31.51
N ARG A 199 -39.66 -9.92 32.40
CA ARG A 199 -39.89 -9.72 33.85
C ARG A 199 -40.68 -8.43 34.14
N LYS A 200 -40.33 -7.32 33.50
CA LYS A 200 -41.02 -6.02 33.70
C LYS A 200 -42.47 -6.02 33.21
N ARG A 201 -42.79 -6.82 32.17
CA ARG A 201 -44.15 -6.98 31.63
C ARG A 201 -45.06 -7.78 32.56
N TYR A 202 -44.49 -8.74 33.31
CA TYR A 202 -45.23 -9.56 34.27
C TYR A 202 -45.51 -8.85 35.60
N SER A 203 -44.78 -7.77 35.91
CA SER A 203 -44.90 -7.00 37.16
C SER A 203 -45.73 -5.71 37.06
N ARG A 204 -46.47 -5.47 35.97
CA ARG A 204 -47.47 -4.38 35.90
C ARG A 204 -48.82 -4.88 36.43
N PRO A 205 -49.28 -4.47 37.64
CA PRO A 205 -50.63 -4.79 38.09
C PRO A 205 -51.67 -3.99 37.28
N LEU A 206 -52.84 -4.60 37.09
CA LEU A 206 -54.08 -3.94 36.61
C LEU A 206 -54.63 -2.98 37.68
#